data_AF-A0A5C8NWR1-F1
#
_entry.id   AF-A0A5C8NWR1-F1
#
_cell.length_a   1.000
_cell.length_b   1.000
_cell.length_c   1.000
_cell.angle_alpha   90.00
_cell.angle_beta   90.00
_cell.angle_gamma   90.00
#
_symmetry.space_group_name_H-M   'P 1'
#
loop_
_entity.id
_entity.type
_entity.pdbx_description
1 polymer ?
#
loop_
_entity_poly.entity_id
_entity_poly.type
_entity_poly.pdbx_seq_one_letter_code
_entity_poly.pdbx_strand_id
1 'polypeptide(L)' 'MALTLGRKPGEKIYIIDAQGREIEIEVVKRDEKLSNFTQLRINAPQEFKIVRGEIYNGNNS' A
#
# COMPACT_ATOMS: atom_id res chain seq x y z
N MET A 1 -8.72 -11.18 -7.43
CA MET A 1 -9.71 -10.11 -7.66
C MET A 1 -8.97 -8.79 -7.73
N ALA A 2 -9.38 -7.87 -8.60
CA ALA A 2 -8.84 -6.51 -8.63
C ALA A 2 -9.93 -5.54 -8.14
N LEU A 3 -9.54 -4.54 -7.34
CA LEU A 3 -10.43 -3.51 -6.82
C LEU A 3 -9.79 -2.14 -7.05
N THR A 4 -10.52 -1.20 -7.63
CA THR A 4 -10.06 0.17 -7.90
C THR A 4 -10.86 1.15 -7.07
N LEU A 5 -10.19 1.97 -6.26
CA LEU A 5 -10.84 2.91 -5.33
C LEU A 5 -10.14 4.27 -5.38
N GLY A 6 -10.93 5.35 -5.40
CA GLY A 6 -10.44 6.69 -5.06
C GLY A 6 -10.49 6.89 -3.54
N ARG A 7 -9.38 7.35 -2.95
CA ARG A 7 -9.26 7.62 -1.50
C ARG A 7 -8.67 9.01 -1.23
N LYS A 8 -9.12 9.65 -0.17
CA LYS A 8 -8.64 10.92 0.40
C LYS A 8 -7.61 10.66 1.50
N PRO A 9 -6.79 11.66 1.87
CA PRO A 9 -5.92 11.55 3.04
C PRO A 9 -6.66 11.15 4.32
N GLY A 10 -6.06 10.24 5.10
CA GLY A 10 -6.62 9.62 6.31
C GLY A 10 -7.48 8.39 6.03
N GLU A 11 -7.82 8.12 4.76
CA GLU A 11 -8.60 6.95 4.41
C GLU A 11 -7.74 5.70 4.22
N LYS A 12 -8.27 4.54 4.64
CA LYS A 12 -7.56 3.27 4.70
C LYS A 12 -8.20 2.18 3.86
N ILE A 13 -7.38 1.19 3.51
CA ILE A 13 -7.74 -0.08 2.88
C ILE A 13 -7.06 -1.18 3.68
N TYR A 14 -7.77 -2.27 3.96
CA TYR A 14 -7.21 -3.47 4.58
C TYR A 14 -7.23 -4.62 3.57
N ILE A 15 -6.11 -5.30 3.44
CA ILE A 15 -6.00 -6.59 2.76
C ILE A 15 -5.89 -7.63 3.86
N ILE A 16 -6.86 -8.53 3.93
CA ILE A 16 -6.95 -9.57 4.95
C ILE A 16 -6.94 -10.91 4.25
N ASP A 17 -6.05 -11.81 4.68
CA ASP A 17 -6.00 -13.17 4.14
C ASP A 17 -6.88 -14.16 4.91
N ALA A 18 -6.93 -15.41 4.45
CA ALA A 18 -7.73 -16.46 5.09
C ALA A 18 -7.26 -16.82 6.52
N GLN A 19 -6.06 -16.44 6.92
CA GLN A 19 -5.52 -16.64 8.26
C GLN A 19 -5.75 -15.44 9.17
N GLY A 20 -6.41 -14.38 8.68
CA GLY A 20 -6.66 -13.16 9.42
C GLY A 20 -5.44 -12.23 9.52
N ARG A 21 -4.40 -12.44 8.70
CA ARG A 21 -3.26 -11.51 8.64
C ARG A 21 -3.69 -10.27 7.88
N GLU A 22 -3.37 -9.11 8.44
CA GLU A 22 -3.83 -7.82 7.93
C GLU A 22 -2.68 -7.00 7.37
N ILE A 23 -2.88 -6.43 6.19
CA ILE A 23 -2.05 -5.38 5.63
C ILE A 23 -2.92 -4.12 5.55
N GLU A 24 -2.51 -3.07 6.24
CA GLU A 24 -3.16 -1.77 6.22
C GLU A 24 -2.45 -0.86 5.22
N ILE A 25 -3.21 -0.24 4.33
CA ILE A 25 -2.76 0.76 3.38
C ILE A 25 -3.53 2.05 3.65
N GLU A 26 -2.83 3.11 4.06
CA GLU A 26 -3.40 4.42 4.34
C GLU A 26 -2.91 5.43 3.30
N VAL A 27 -3.83 6.23 2.75
CA VAL A 27 -3.46 7.45 2.03
C VAL A 27 -3.12 8.52 3.05
N VAL A 28 -1.87 8.96 3.12
CA VAL A 28 -1.45 9.99 4.08
C VAL A 28 -1.52 11.39 3.47
N LYS A 29 -1.63 12.41 4.33
CA LYS A 29 -1.63 13.81 3.90
C LYS A 29 -0.31 14.12 3.20
N ARG A 30 -0.40 14.74 2.02
CA ARG A 30 0.77 15.11 1.23
C ARG A 30 1.66 16.07 2.02
N ASP A 31 2.95 15.81 2.01
CA ASP A 31 3.97 16.81 2.32
C ASP A 31 4.04 17.83 1.16
N GLU A 32 4.08 19.12 1.49
CA GLU A 32 4.11 20.20 0.49
C GLU A 32 5.30 20.08 -0.48
N LYS A 33 6.40 19.44 -0.05
CA LYS A 33 7.60 19.23 -0.89
C LYS A 33 7.45 18.10 -1.92
N LEU A 34 6.41 17.26 -1.79
CA LEU A 34 6.16 16.09 -2.66
C LEU A 34 4.79 16.20 -3.36
N SER A 35 4.40 17.43 -3.70
CA SER A 35 3.06 17.83 -4.13
C SER A 35 2.45 17.06 -5.30
N ASN A 36 3.29 16.42 -6.13
CA ASN A 36 2.89 15.72 -7.36
C ASN A 36 2.50 14.24 -7.16
N PHE A 37 2.62 13.70 -5.95
CA PHE A 37 2.40 12.29 -5.70
C PHE A 37 1.39 12.04 -4.56
N THR A 38 0.65 10.95 -4.68
CA THR A 38 -0.10 10.37 -3.56
C THR A 38 0.88 9.66 -2.64
N GLN A 39 0.84 9.97 -1.35
CA GLN A 39 1.67 9.28 -0.37
C GLN A 39 0.88 8.16 0.28
N LEU A 40 1.50 6.99 0.39
CA LEU A 40 0.92 5.81 1.01
C LEU A 40 1.76 5.42 2.22
N ARG A 41 1.09 5.05 3.31
CA ARG A 41 1.69 4.32 4.44
C ARG A 41 1.18 2.89 4.37
N ILE A 42 2.10 1.93 4.39
CA ILE A 42 1.78 0.50 4.36
C ILE A 42 2.28 -0.10 5.67
N ASN A 43 1.36 -0.65 6.46
CA ASN A 43 1.67 -1.41 7.67
C ASN A 43 1.37 -2.88 7.39
N ALA A 44 2.37 -3.74 7.59
CA ALA A 44 2.26 -5.18 7.38
C ALA A 44 3.06 -5.93 8.47
N PRO A 45 2.72 -7.20 8.76
CA PRO A 45 3.53 -8.06 9.62
C PRO A 45 4.97 -8.21 9.10
N GLN A 46 5.91 -8.49 9.99
CA GLN A 46 7.34 -8.52 9.66
C GLN A 46 7.71 -9.60 8.63
N GLU A 47 6.92 -10.66 8.49
CA GLU A 47 7.15 -11.67 7.45
C GLU A 47 6.91 -11.16 6.02
N PHE A 48 6.21 -10.03 5.85
CA PHE A 48 5.95 -9.43 4.54
C PHE A 48 7.05 -8.45 4.15
N LYS A 49 7.54 -8.57 2.92
CA LYS A 49 8.45 -7.60 2.31
C LYS A 49 7.65 -6.57 1.51
N ILE A 50 7.77 -5.30 1.88
CA ILE A 50 7.23 -4.18 1.11
C ILE A 50 8.30 -3.76 0.11
N VAL A 51 8.02 -3.97 -1.18
CA VAL A 51 8.95 -3.71 -2.28
C VAL A 51 8.26 -2.78 -3.27
N ARG A 52 8.94 -1.70 -3.69
CA ARG A 52 8.36 -0.77 -4.68
C ARG A 52 8.29 -1.44 -6.05
N GLY A 53 7.26 -1.13 -6.83
CA GLY A 53 7.02 -1.80 -8.10
C GLY A 53 8.18 -1.66 -9.08
N GLU A 54 8.85 -0.51 -9.10
CA GLU A 54 9.98 -0.22 -10.00
C GLU A 54 11.26 -1.00 -9.69
N ILE A 55 11.37 -1.56 -8.48
CA ILE A 55 12.48 -2.45 -8.08
C ILE A 55 12.06 -3.91 -8.02
N TYR A 56 10.76 -4.19 -8.13
CA TYR A 56 10.24 -5.55 -8.12
C TYR A 56 10.43 -6.18 -9.50
N ASN A 57 11.58 -6.82 -9.70
CA ASN A 57 11.87 -7.64 -10.86
C ASN A 57 11.19 -9.01 -10.73
N GLY A 58 9.86 -9.02 -10.57
CA GLY A 58 9.09 -10.24 -10.34
C GLY A 58 9.60 -11.37 -11.24
N ASN A 59 9.97 -12.50 -10.63
CA ASN A 59 10.33 -13.70 -11.38
C ASN A 59 9.11 -14.10 -12.20
N ASN A 60 9.02 -13.58 -13.41
CA ASN A 60 8.11 -14.03 -14.43
C ASN A 60 8.75 -15.31 -15.00
N SER A 61 8.56 -16.43 -14.31
CA SER A 61 8.80 -17.79 -14.82
C SER A 61 7.47 -18.41 -15.18
#